data_AF-A0A842UJF5-F1
#
_entry.id   AF-A0A842UJF5-F1
#
_cell.length_a   1.000
_cell.length_b   1.000
_cell.length_c   1.000
_cell.angle_alpha   90.00
_cell.angle_beta   90.00
_cell.angle_gamma   90.00
#
_symmetry.space_group_name_H-M   'P 1'
#
loop_
_entity.id
_entity.type
_entity.pdbx_description
1 polymer ?
#
loop_
_entity_poly.entity_id
_entity_poly.type
_entity_poly.pdbx_seq_one_letter_code
_entity_poly.pdbx_strand_id
1 'polypeptide(L)'
;MPGSTTTHPQDSHRSKPTMKIQQFDSIDEMFAELSGQRQAARESAENNRSFLENFRDPGSCFLRIHPYGFIIYAQVEGSDYEEDQAVLEASFNDGYIFCEAFSEACPGGELGSIHVSTINAAISREGFEWARENGWPTTITQELQGFITALNPDQGFH
;
A
#
# COMPACT_ATOMS: atom_id res chain seq x y z
N MET A 1 2.67 -47.86 -35.59
CA MET A 1 2.73 -47.33 -34.22
C MET A 1 3.79 -46.25 -34.15
N PRO A 2 3.42 -44.97 -34.10
CA PRO A 2 4.27 -43.94 -33.49
C PRO A 2 3.52 -43.31 -32.32
N GLY A 3 4.02 -43.56 -31.10
CA GLY A 3 3.55 -42.89 -29.89
C GLY A 3 4.16 -41.49 -29.80
N SER A 4 3.31 -40.47 -29.79
CA SER A 4 3.71 -39.08 -29.57
C SER A 4 4.07 -38.87 -28.10
N THR A 5 5.25 -38.30 -27.87
CA THR A 5 5.78 -37.94 -26.57
C THR A 5 5.16 -36.63 -26.10
N THR A 6 4.37 -36.68 -25.03
CA THR A 6 3.85 -35.51 -24.32
C THR A 6 4.97 -34.81 -23.56
N THR A 7 5.30 -33.58 -23.95
CA THR A 7 6.15 -32.67 -23.17
C THR A 7 5.29 -31.91 -22.16
N HIS A 8 5.50 -32.18 -20.86
CA HIS A 8 5.02 -31.31 -19.79
C HIS A 8 5.91 -30.07 -19.69
N PRO A 9 5.35 -28.85 -19.66
CA PRO A 9 6.13 -27.66 -19.34
C PRO A 9 6.52 -27.64 -17.86
N GLN A 10 7.77 -27.29 -17.61
CA GLN A 10 8.39 -27.21 -16.30
C GLN A 10 7.72 -26.13 -15.45
N ASP A 11 7.27 -26.51 -14.25
CA ASP A 11 6.85 -25.59 -13.21
C ASP A 11 7.96 -24.57 -12.92
N SER A 12 7.70 -23.31 -13.22
CA SER A 12 8.53 -22.19 -12.80
C SER A 12 8.52 -22.13 -11.28
N HIS A 13 9.69 -22.36 -10.67
CA HIS A 13 9.93 -22.18 -9.25
C HIS A 13 9.49 -20.79 -8.77
N ARG A 14 8.29 -20.69 -8.18
CA ARG A 14 7.86 -19.53 -7.41
C ARG A 14 8.71 -19.50 -6.13
N SER A 15 9.75 -18.67 -6.11
CA SER A 15 10.58 -18.44 -4.92
C SER A 15 9.66 -18.11 -3.74
N LYS A 16 9.64 -18.98 -2.73
CA LYS A 16 8.88 -18.73 -1.50
C LYS A 16 9.40 -17.42 -0.88
N PRO A 17 8.53 -16.51 -0.44
CA PRO A 17 8.97 -15.34 0.31
C PRO A 17 9.71 -15.82 1.55
N THR A 18 11.00 -15.53 1.64
CA THR A 18 11.80 -15.85 2.83
C THR A 18 11.51 -14.78 3.89
N MET A 19 10.64 -15.11 4.84
CA MET A 19 10.45 -14.30 6.04
C MET A 19 11.77 -14.31 6.83
N LYS A 20 12.43 -13.16 6.94
CA LYS A 20 13.64 -13.02 7.78
C LYS A 20 13.18 -12.92 9.22
N ILE A 21 13.46 -13.95 10.02
CA ILE A 21 13.28 -13.89 11.47
C ILE A 21 14.50 -13.14 12.03
N GLN A 22 14.27 -11.98 12.65
CA GLN A 22 15.31 -11.21 13.32
C GLN A 22 15.42 -11.70 14.77
N GLN A 23 16.63 -12.03 15.21
CA GLN A 23 16.94 -12.43 16.58
C GLN A 23 17.75 -11.33 17.24
N PHE A 24 17.52 -11.10 18.53
CA PHE A 24 18.21 -10.10 19.33
C PHE A 24 18.90 -10.78 20.49
N ASP A 25 20.11 -10.34 20.83
CA ASP A 25 20.89 -10.88 21.94
C ASP A 25 20.38 -10.34 23.29
N SER A 26 19.56 -9.28 23.27
CA SER A 26 18.93 -8.71 24.46
C SER A 26 17.62 -7.97 24.15
N ILE A 27 16.81 -7.75 25.20
CA ILE A 27 15.59 -6.92 25.12
C ILE A 27 15.94 -5.46 24.78
N ASP A 28 17.05 -4.94 25.30
CA ASP A 28 17.49 -3.56 25.03
C ASP A 28 17.85 -3.34 23.56
N GLU A 29 18.49 -4.34 22.94
CA GLU A 29 18.79 -4.32 21.50
C GLU A 29 17.51 -4.34 20.66
N MET A 30 16.52 -5.16 21.05
CA MET A 30 15.20 -5.17 20.40
C MET A 30 14.53 -3.78 20.46
N PHE A 31 14.57 -3.11 21.62
CA PHE A 31 14.00 -1.76 21.75
C PHE A 31 14.78 -0.69 20.98
N ALA A 32 16.11 -0.81 20.91
CA ALA A 32 16.95 0.08 20.11
C ALA A 32 16.62 -0.04 18.62
N GLU A 33 16.48 -1.26 18.10
CA GLU A 33 16.08 -1.54 16.73
C GLU A 33 14.69 -0.97 16.42
N LEU A 34 13.69 -1.24 17.27
CA LEU A 34 12.34 -0.69 17.11
C LEU A 34 12.34 0.84 17.10
N SER A 35 13.21 1.46 17.90
CA SER A 35 13.36 2.92 17.92
C SER A 35 14.00 3.43 16.63
N GLY A 36 15.02 2.73 16.11
CA GLY A 36 15.63 3.03 14.82
C GLY A 36 14.64 2.92 13.66
N GLN A 37 13.81 1.86 13.64
CA GLN A 37 12.77 1.67 12.63
C GLN A 37 11.72 2.79 12.69
N ARG A 38 11.30 3.21 13.88
CA ARG A 38 10.38 4.35 14.06
C ARG A 38 10.99 5.65 13.56
N GLN A 39 12.28 5.89 13.85
CA GLN A 39 12.97 7.08 13.37
C GLN A 39 13.07 7.09 11.83
N ALA A 40 13.42 5.97 11.22
CA ALA A 40 13.47 5.83 9.77
C ALA A 40 12.09 6.03 9.11
N ALA A 41 11.01 5.53 9.73
CA ALA A 41 9.65 5.77 9.26
C ALA A 41 9.30 7.27 9.27
N ARG A 42 9.64 7.98 10.35
CA ARG A 42 9.45 9.44 10.45
C ARG A 42 10.24 10.23 9.42
N GLU A 43 11.50 9.86 9.19
CA GLU A 43 12.32 10.48 8.15
C GLU A 43 11.75 10.23 6.75
N SER A 44 11.23 9.03 6.50
CA SER A 44 10.52 8.72 5.26
C SER A 44 9.24 9.54 5.10
N ALA A 45 8.48 9.74 6.18
CA ALA A 45 7.29 10.60 6.17
C ALA A 45 7.64 12.06 5.88
N GLU A 46 8.72 12.58 6.46
CA GLU A 46 9.20 13.93 6.20
C GLU A 46 9.65 14.12 4.75
N ASN A 47 10.43 13.17 4.22
CA ASN A 47 10.88 13.19 2.83
C ASN A 47 9.70 13.10 1.84
N ASN A 48 8.64 12.39 2.22
CA ASN A 48 7.43 12.23 1.42
C ASN A 48 6.31 13.21 1.79
N ARG A 49 6.59 14.26 2.57
CA ARG A 49 5.55 15.16 3.09
C ARG A 49 4.72 15.80 1.98
N SER A 50 5.35 16.25 0.90
CA SER A 50 4.63 16.81 -0.26
C SER A 50 3.71 15.80 -0.95
N PHE A 51 4.10 14.53 -0.97
CA PHE A 51 3.26 13.46 -1.50
C PHE A 51 2.12 13.11 -0.55
N LEU A 52 2.39 13.07 0.76
CA LEU A 52 1.41 12.84 1.82
C LEU A 52 0.28 13.87 1.81
N GLU A 53 0.59 15.14 1.56
CA GLU A 53 -0.40 16.22 1.50
C GLU A 53 -1.49 16.01 0.43
N ASN A 54 -1.27 15.16 -0.59
CA ASN A 54 -2.34 14.78 -1.55
C ASN A 54 -3.50 14.01 -0.87
N PHE A 55 -3.29 13.52 0.35
CA PHE A 55 -4.20 12.64 1.07
C PHE A 55 -4.70 13.26 2.38
N ARG A 56 -4.53 14.58 2.56
CA ARG A 56 -5.01 15.27 3.76
C ARG A 56 -6.54 15.26 3.86
N ASP A 57 -7.21 15.36 2.71
CA ASP A 57 -8.66 15.49 2.67
C ASP A 57 -9.36 14.11 2.67
N PRO A 58 -10.40 13.90 3.51
CA PRO A 58 -11.25 12.73 3.42
C PRO A 58 -11.80 12.54 2.02
N GLY A 59 -11.77 11.30 1.55
CA GLY A 59 -12.14 10.96 0.19
C GLY A 59 -11.01 11.10 -0.85
N SER A 60 -9.80 11.50 -0.49
CA SER A 60 -8.66 11.26 -1.38
C SER A 60 -8.47 9.75 -1.61
N CYS A 61 -8.02 9.37 -2.80
CA CYS A 61 -7.85 7.97 -3.18
C CYS A 61 -6.40 7.67 -3.56
N PHE A 62 -5.94 6.47 -3.24
CA PHE A 62 -4.60 6.00 -3.59
C PHE A 62 -4.57 4.51 -3.86
N LEU A 63 -3.45 4.06 -4.42
CA LEU A 63 -3.17 2.64 -4.57
C LEU A 63 -1.81 2.28 -3.99
N ARG A 64 -1.72 1.02 -3.56
CA ARG A 64 -0.53 0.34 -3.12
C ARG A 64 -0.42 -0.99 -3.86
N ILE A 65 0.75 -1.25 -4.43
CA ILE A 65 1.09 -2.54 -5.02
C ILE A 65 1.67 -3.39 -3.88
N HIS A 66 0.96 -4.44 -3.50
CA HIS A 66 1.43 -5.36 -2.47
C HIS A 66 2.56 -6.24 -3.05
N PRO A 67 3.61 -6.56 -2.27
CA PRO A 67 4.71 -7.43 -2.71
C PRO A 67 4.32 -8.82 -3.22
N TYR A 68 3.08 -9.25 -2.98
CA TYR A 68 2.54 -10.52 -3.48
C TYR A 68 1.83 -10.40 -4.84
N GLY A 69 1.87 -9.24 -5.48
CA GLY A 69 1.39 -9.04 -6.84
C GLY A 69 -0.10 -8.73 -6.95
N PHE A 70 -0.69 -8.09 -5.93
CA PHE A 70 -2.05 -7.57 -6.01
C PHE A 70 -2.07 -6.09 -5.59
N ILE A 71 -3.09 -5.37 -6.03
CA ILE A 71 -3.26 -3.95 -5.73
C ILE A 71 -4.25 -3.80 -4.59
N ILE A 72 -3.89 -2.92 -3.66
CA ILE A 72 -4.75 -2.40 -2.62
C ILE A 72 -5.15 -0.98 -3.06
N TYR A 73 -6.45 -0.74 -3.19
CA TYR A 73 -7.03 0.56 -3.42
C TYR A 73 -7.49 1.11 -2.08
N ALA A 74 -7.32 2.38 -1.81
CA ALA A 74 -7.76 2.95 -0.55
C ALA A 74 -8.36 4.33 -0.73
N GLN A 75 -9.31 4.63 0.15
CA GLN A 75 -9.96 5.92 0.28
C GLN A 75 -9.69 6.46 1.68
N VAL A 76 -9.21 7.70 1.78
CA VAL A 76 -8.98 8.38 3.06
C VAL A 76 -10.30 8.57 3.78
N GLU A 77 -10.32 8.22 5.06
CA GLU A 77 -11.46 8.36 5.94
C GLU A 77 -11.22 9.49 6.95
N GLY A 78 -12.27 10.25 7.23
CA GLY A 78 -12.27 11.29 8.25
C GLY A 78 -13.01 10.87 9.51
N SER A 79 -13.06 11.77 10.50
CA SER A 79 -13.99 11.67 11.63
C SER A 79 -14.74 12.98 11.83
N ASP A 80 -16.02 12.85 12.17
CA ASP A 80 -16.89 13.97 12.55
C ASP A 80 -16.69 14.38 14.02
N TYR A 81 -15.93 13.61 14.80
CA TYR A 81 -15.66 13.89 16.21
C TYR A 81 -14.32 14.63 16.39
N GLU A 82 -14.35 15.79 17.03
CA GLU A 82 -13.15 16.63 17.25
C GLU A 82 -12.02 15.89 17.99
N GLU A 83 -12.36 15.02 18.95
CA GLU A 83 -11.38 14.23 19.71
C GLU A 83 -10.60 13.27 18.81
N ASP A 84 -11.27 12.68 17.81
CA ASP A 84 -10.63 11.80 16.84
C ASP A 84 -9.79 12.58 15.82
N GLN A 85 -10.18 13.81 15.48
CA GLN A 85 -9.42 14.64 14.54
C GLN A 85 -8.01 14.93 15.04
N ALA A 86 -7.82 15.16 16.34
CA ALA A 86 -6.49 15.35 16.91
C ALA A 86 -5.62 14.09 16.79
N VAL A 87 -6.22 12.91 16.95
CA VAL A 87 -5.54 11.61 16.80
C VAL A 87 -5.18 11.35 15.33
N LEU A 88 -6.10 11.63 14.42
CA LEU A 88 -5.89 11.51 12.97
C LEU A 88 -4.79 12.47 12.49
N GLU A 89 -4.80 13.73 12.92
CA GLU A 89 -3.77 14.71 12.58
C GLU A 89 -2.40 14.32 13.13
N ALA A 90 -2.33 13.81 14.36
CA ALA A 90 -1.08 13.31 14.93
C ALA A 90 -0.53 12.13 14.10
N SER A 91 -1.41 11.20 13.72
CA SER A 91 -1.06 10.03 12.91
C SER A 91 -0.59 10.43 11.51
N PHE A 92 -1.28 11.39 10.89
CA PHE A 92 -0.91 11.98 9.60
C PHE A 92 0.47 12.62 9.68
N ASN A 93 0.77 13.38 10.74
CA ASN A 93 2.08 13.97 10.93
C ASN A 93 3.22 12.95 11.13
N ASP A 94 2.90 11.76 11.64
CA ASP A 94 3.79 10.60 11.71
C ASP A 94 3.81 9.76 10.42
N GLY A 95 3.12 10.18 9.36
CA GLY A 95 3.13 9.54 8.04
C GLY A 95 2.06 8.47 7.82
N TYR A 96 1.08 8.34 8.72
CA TYR A 96 0.00 7.36 8.64
C TYR A 96 -1.31 8.01 8.19
N ILE A 97 -1.98 7.35 7.24
CA ILE A 97 -3.25 7.79 6.67
C ILE A 97 -4.32 6.81 7.11
N PHE A 98 -5.36 7.30 7.77
CA PHE A 98 -6.54 6.50 8.10
C PHE A 98 -7.42 6.37 6.86
N CYS A 99 -7.78 5.15 6.51
CA CYS A 99 -8.44 4.85 5.24
C CYS A 99 -9.24 3.55 5.30
N GLU A 100 -10.19 3.42 4.39
CA GLU A 100 -10.78 2.14 4.02
C GLU A 100 -10.06 1.57 2.80
N ALA A 101 -9.59 0.32 2.91
CA ALA A 101 -8.77 -0.35 1.92
C ALA A 101 -9.51 -1.53 1.28
N PHE A 102 -9.40 -1.64 -0.05
CA PHE A 102 -10.11 -2.58 -0.90
C PHE A 102 -9.13 -3.36 -1.77
N SER A 103 -9.49 -4.59 -2.10
CA SER A 103 -8.76 -5.42 -3.06
C SER A 103 -9.68 -6.49 -3.63
N GLU A 104 -9.21 -7.24 -4.62
CA GLU A 104 -9.92 -8.44 -5.12
C GLU A 104 -10.23 -9.42 -3.97
N ALA A 105 -9.32 -9.56 -3.01
CA ALA A 105 -9.47 -10.48 -1.87
C ALA A 105 -10.38 -9.93 -0.76
N CYS A 106 -10.52 -8.60 -0.65
CA CYS A 106 -11.41 -7.94 0.30
C CYS A 106 -12.25 -6.87 -0.42
N PRO A 107 -13.28 -7.25 -1.19
CA PRO A 107 -14.06 -6.29 -1.97
C PRO A 107 -14.94 -5.39 -1.11
N GLY A 108 -15.23 -5.79 0.12
CA GLY A 108 -16.10 -5.09 1.07
C GLY A 108 -15.40 -3.98 1.87
N GLY A 109 -14.09 -3.82 1.72
CA GLY A 109 -13.32 -2.83 2.47
C GLY A 109 -12.85 -3.33 3.84
N GLU A 110 -11.70 -2.81 4.26
CA GLU A 110 -11.17 -2.93 5.62
C GLU A 110 -10.67 -1.57 6.10
N LEU A 111 -11.15 -1.11 7.26
CA LEU A 111 -10.67 0.11 7.90
C LEU A 111 -9.31 -0.11 8.54
N GLY A 112 -8.39 0.84 8.33
CA GLY A 112 -7.07 0.77 8.93
C GLY A 112 -6.24 2.02 8.68
N SER A 113 -4.96 1.93 9.01
CA SER A 113 -3.98 2.99 8.75
C SER A 113 -2.88 2.48 7.84
N ILE A 114 -2.54 3.26 6.81
CA ILE A 114 -1.48 2.94 5.85
C ILE A 114 -0.39 4.00 5.95
N HIS A 115 0.86 3.56 6.08
CA HIS A 115 2.00 4.48 6.09
C HIS A 115 2.34 4.93 4.66
N VAL A 116 2.62 6.22 4.49
CA VAL A 116 2.87 6.86 3.19
C VAL A 116 3.99 6.20 2.39
N SER A 117 5.02 5.68 3.05
CA SER A 117 6.14 4.99 2.38
C SER A 117 5.71 3.73 1.62
N THR A 118 4.52 3.21 1.90
CA THR A 118 3.98 2.02 1.23
C THR A 118 3.02 2.35 0.09
N ILE A 119 2.69 3.63 -0.10
CA ILE A 119 1.77 4.09 -1.14
C ILE A 119 2.56 4.30 -2.42
N ASN A 120 2.07 3.75 -3.53
CA ASN A 120 2.75 3.87 -4.83
C ASN A 120 2.25 5.10 -5.60
N ALA A 121 0.95 5.37 -5.56
CA ALA A 121 0.36 6.44 -6.37
C ALA A 121 -0.94 6.99 -5.78
N ALA A 122 -1.19 8.28 -6.00
CA ALA A 122 -2.51 8.87 -5.88
C ALA A 122 -3.33 8.52 -7.13
N ILE A 123 -4.62 8.24 -6.94
CA ILE A 123 -5.56 8.00 -8.04
C ILE A 123 -6.74 8.96 -7.93
N SER A 124 -7.30 9.32 -9.08
CA SER A 124 -8.52 10.10 -9.10
C SER A 124 -9.69 9.30 -8.49
N ARG A 125 -10.70 10.03 -8.00
CA ARG A 125 -11.96 9.44 -7.56
C ARG A 125 -12.58 8.56 -8.65
N GLU A 126 -12.55 9.04 -9.90
CA GLU A 126 -13.05 8.30 -11.06
C GLU A 126 -12.32 6.97 -11.27
N GLY A 127 -11.00 6.94 -11.07
CA GLY A 127 -10.21 5.72 -11.17
C GLY A 127 -10.49 4.72 -10.06
N PHE A 128 -10.72 5.21 -8.84
CA PHE A 128 -11.13 4.37 -7.72
C PHE A 128 -12.49 3.73 -7.98
N GLU A 129 -13.45 4.51 -8.46
CA GLU A 129 -14.78 4.03 -8.82
C GLU A 129 -14.75 3.04 -9.99
N TRP A 130 -13.96 3.34 -11.02
CA TRP A 130 -13.72 2.41 -12.11
C TRP A 130 -13.15 1.09 -11.60
N ALA A 131 -12.16 1.11 -10.70
CA ALA A 131 -11.61 -0.11 -10.11
C ALA A 131 -12.68 -0.91 -9.34
N ARG A 132 -13.54 -0.22 -8.57
CA ARG A 132 -14.67 -0.84 -7.85
C ARG A 132 -15.63 -1.55 -8.80
N GLU A 133 -16.05 -0.89 -9.87
CA GLU A 133 -16.96 -1.44 -10.88
C GLU A 133 -16.35 -2.61 -11.64
N ASN A 134 -15.02 -2.65 -11.75
CA ASN A 134 -14.28 -3.70 -12.44
C ASN A 134 -13.70 -4.76 -11.50
N GLY A 135 -14.20 -4.85 -10.26
CA GLY A 135 -13.86 -5.93 -9.34
C GLY A 135 -12.45 -5.85 -8.75
N TRP A 136 -11.93 -4.64 -8.56
CA TRP A 136 -10.62 -4.35 -7.97
C TRP A 136 -9.46 -5.02 -8.71
N PRO A 137 -9.10 -4.54 -9.92
CA PRO A 137 -8.07 -5.16 -10.75
C PRO A 137 -6.75 -5.36 -10.00
N THR A 138 -6.11 -6.52 -10.19
CA THR A 138 -4.87 -6.88 -9.50
C THR A 138 -3.61 -6.38 -10.19
N THR A 139 -3.73 -5.80 -11.38
CA THR A 139 -2.63 -5.23 -12.17
C THR A 139 -2.97 -3.83 -12.67
N ILE A 140 -1.94 -3.02 -12.93
CA ILE A 140 -2.13 -1.68 -13.50
C ILE A 140 -2.43 -1.83 -14.99
N THR A 141 -3.70 -1.64 -15.36
CA THR A 141 -4.10 -1.62 -16.78
C THR A 141 -3.83 -0.26 -17.40
N GLN A 142 -3.93 -0.18 -18.74
CA GLN A 142 -3.76 1.09 -19.44
C GLN A 142 -4.84 2.11 -19.05
N GLU A 143 -6.07 1.64 -18.79
CA GLU A 143 -7.18 2.44 -18.31
C GLU A 143 -6.87 2.98 -16.91
N LEU A 144 -6.44 2.11 -15.98
CA LEU A 144 -6.10 2.52 -14.62
C LEU A 144 -4.93 3.52 -14.59
N GLN A 145 -3.93 3.33 -15.46
CA GLN A 145 -2.82 4.24 -15.61
C GLN A 145 -3.27 5.67 -15.97
N GLY A 146 -4.37 5.82 -16.71
CA GLY A 146 -4.96 7.10 -17.07
C GLY A 146 -5.57 7.87 -15.90
N PHE A 147 -5.88 7.20 -14.78
CA PHE A 147 -6.44 7.81 -13.58
C PHE A 147 -5.41 8.14 -12.50
N ILE A 148 -4.14 7.79 -12.72
CA ILE A 148 -3.07 8.05 -11.76
C ILE A 148 -2.66 9.52 -11.87
N THR A 149 -2.78 10.25 -10.76
CA THR A 149 -2.61 11.71 -10.73
C THR A 149 -1.26 12.14 -10.17
N ALA A 150 -0.67 11.37 -9.27
CA ALA A 150 0.64 11.61 -8.71
C ALA A 150 1.34 10.31 -8.31
N LEU A 151 2.67 10.31 -8.36
CA LEU A 151 3.49 9.16 -8.01
C LEU A 151 4.33 9.43 -6.78
N ASN A 152 4.50 8.38 -5.98
CA ASN A 152 5.51 8.40 -4.95
C ASN A 152 6.89 8.35 -5.62
N PRO A 153 7.73 9.40 -5.47
CA PRO A 153 9.02 9.49 -6.14
C PRO A 153 9.98 8.35 -5.75
N ASP A 154 9.81 7.75 -4.57
CA ASP A 154 10.66 6.67 -4.06
C ASP A 154 10.29 5.29 -4.65
N GLN A 155 9.18 5.18 -5.38
CA GLN A 155 8.58 3.91 -5.80
C GLN A 155 8.19 3.89 -7.28
N GLY A 156 8.93 4.60 -8.15
CA GLY A 156 8.66 4.63 -9.60
C GLY A 156 8.29 3.26 -10.17
N PHE A 157 7.28 3.20 -11.05
CA PHE A 157 6.74 1.94 -11.56
C PHE A 157 7.85 1.07 -12.17
N HIS A 158 8.21 -0.02 -11.49
CA HIS A 158 9.15 -1.03 -11.95
C HIS A 158 8.41 -2.32 -12.32
#